data_AF-A0A7V5EYZ7-F1
#
_entry.id   AF-A0A7V5EYZ7-F1
#
_cell.length_a   1.000
_cell.length_b   1.000
_cell.length_c   1.000
_cell.angle_alpha   90.00
_cell.angle_beta   90.00
_cell.angle_gamma   90.00
#
_symmetry.space_group_name_H-M   'P 1'
#
loop_
_entity.id
_entity.type
_entity.pdbx_description
1 polymer ?
#
loop_
_entity_poly.entity_id
_entity_poly.type
_entity_poly.pdbx_seq_one_letter_code
_entity_poly.pdbx_strand_id
1 'polypeptide(L)'
;MKLKKITLLTLIYLLNGCGNHSTNSYIKSLENDNNISYEKIKNSRGIYITSMCYTKTKDENSNQISNPCYACHINGKEPNYINDSSLQLEYNFPKEIMKNPFANLFKDRTKAVEAISDSEILEYVQKSNYFDRKGEIVLASSLPDDWRGYRPDCYYNFDDEGFDRDPKGSYTLWRAFRYYPFLGTFWPTNGSTDDVLIRLDKAFSEDNSSDFDKEIYKLNLAIVEAVVKGKDVNLSKAVDESKYGVDLNQK
;
A
#
# COMPACT_ATOMS: atom_id res chain seq x y z
N MET A 1 11.05 7.08 -75.53
CA MET A 1 12.18 6.47 -74.79
C MET A 1 11.86 6.47 -73.29
N LYS A 2 12.62 5.73 -72.46
CA LYS A 2 12.62 5.68 -70.97
C LYS A 2 12.30 7.03 -70.28
N LEU A 3 11.68 7.13 -69.09
CA LEU A 3 11.27 6.13 -68.07
C LEU A 3 10.17 6.68 -67.10
N LYS A 4 9.69 5.80 -66.20
CA LYS A 4 9.17 6.02 -64.82
C LYS A 4 9.55 7.37 -64.18
N LYS A 5 8.83 7.97 -63.22
CA LYS A 5 7.77 7.52 -62.27
C LYS A 5 6.84 8.76 -62.03
N ILE A 6 5.76 8.83 -61.24
CA ILE A 6 5.14 8.01 -60.19
C ILE A 6 3.63 8.36 -60.08
N THR A 7 2.84 7.53 -59.37
CA THR A 7 1.49 7.86 -58.89
C THR A 7 1.48 7.92 -57.37
N LEU A 8 1.05 9.03 -56.77
CA LEU A 8 0.95 9.18 -55.31
C LEU A 8 -0.35 8.53 -54.81
N LEU A 9 -0.28 7.30 -54.32
CA LEU A 9 -1.37 6.73 -53.53
C LEU A 9 -1.33 7.35 -52.13
N THR A 10 -2.29 8.24 -51.84
CA THR A 10 -2.54 8.74 -50.48
C THR A 10 -3.20 7.63 -49.66
N LEU A 11 -2.39 6.72 -49.14
CA LEU A 11 -2.87 5.62 -48.31
C LEU A 11 -3.28 6.17 -46.94
N ILE A 12 -4.58 6.43 -46.75
CA ILE A 12 -5.15 6.90 -45.49
C ILE A 12 -5.05 5.76 -44.47
N TYR A 13 -3.98 5.78 -43.67
CA TYR A 13 -3.82 4.85 -42.56
C TYR A 13 -4.83 5.18 -41.44
N LEU A 14 -5.77 4.27 -41.24
CA LEU A 14 -6.74 4.32 -40.14
C LEU A 14 -6.04 4.03 -38.81
N LEU A 15 -5.50 5.08 -38.16
CA LEU A 15 -5.08 5.05 -36.76
C LEU A 15 -6.30 5.05 -35.82
N ASN A 16 -7.12 4.00 -35.90
CA ASN A 16 -8.16 3.72 -34.91
C ASN A 16 -7.52 3.13 -33.65
N GLY A 17 -7.76 3.75 -32.49
CA GLY A 17 -7.05 3.43 -31.25
C GLY A 17 -7.42 2.07 -30.64
N CYS A 18 -6.49 1.11 -30.67
CA CYS A 18 -6.61 -0.19 -30.00
C CYS A 18 -6.47 -0.15 -28.46
N GLY A 19 -6.99 0.89 -27.80
CA GLY A 19 -6.91 1.05 -26.33
C GLY A 19 -8.17 0.59 -25.57
N ASN A 20 -9.37 0.94 -26.05
CA ASN A 20 -10.61 0.67 -25.31
C ASN A 20 -11.19 -0.74 -25.56
N HIS A 21 -10.96 -1.32 -26.73
CA HIS A 21 -11.66 -2.54 -27.14
C HIS A 21 -11.17 -3.80 -26.40
N SER A 22 -9.86 -3.90 -26.16
CA SER A 22 -9.24 -4.96 -25.37
C SER A 22 -9.68 -4.88 -23.91
N THR A 23 -9.55 -3.70 -23.28
CA THR A 23 -9.95 -3.44 -21.89
C THR A 23 -11.41 -3.81 -21.62
N ASN A 24 -12.34 -3.40 -22.47
CA ASN A 24 -13.76 -3.74 -22.32
C ASN A 24 -14.06 -5.23 -22.54
N SER A 25 -13.32 -5.93 -23.41
CA SER A 25 -13.45 -7.38 -23.55
C SER A 25 -12.86 -8.14 -22.36
N TYR A 26 -11.76 -7.66 -21.80
CA TYR A 26 -11.09 -8.23 -20.62
C TYR A 26 -11.95 -8.10 -19.36
N ILE A 27 -12.49 -6.91 -19.09
CA ILE A 27 -13.43 -6.68 -17.98
C ILE A 27 -14.64 -7.61 -18.09
N LYS A 28 -15.21 -7.78 -19.29
CA LYS A 28 -16.34 -8.70 -19.50
C LYS A 28 -15.98 -10.18 -19.35
N SER A 29 -14.74 -10.59 -19.66
CA SER A 29 -14.25 -11.92 -19.28
C SER A 29 -14.26 -12.04 -17.75
N LEU A 30 -13.60 -11.11 -17.04
CA LEU A 30 -13.54 -11.12 -15.58
C LEU A 30 -14.93 -11.13 -14.91
N GLU A 31 -15.93 -10.42 -15.45
CA GLU A 31 -17.31 -10.48 -14.98
C GLU A 31 -17.93 -11.89 -15.10
N ASN A 32 -17.80 -12.51 -16.27
CA ASN A 32 -18.29 -13.86 -16.55
C ASN A 32 -17.55 -14.91 -15.70
N ASP A 33 -16.21 -14.92 -15.79
CA ASP A 33 -15.31 -15.85 -15.11
C ASP A 33 -15.47 -15.79 -13.59
N ASN A 34 -15.88 -14.64 -13.05
CA ASN A 34 -16.11 -14.47 -11.61
C ASN A 34 -17.57 -14.42 -11.17
N ASN A 35 -18.56 -14.40 -12.07
CA ASN A 35 -19.99 -14.16 -11.74
C ASN A 35 -20.20 -12.88 -10.88
N ILE A 36 -19.49 -11.82 -11.28
CA ILE A 36 -19.56 -10.47 -10.68
C ILE A 36 -20.11 -9.47 -11.70
N SER A 37 -20.35 -8.24 -11.25
CA SER A 37 -20.53 -7.11 -12.15
C SER A 37 -19.80 -5.90 -11.57
N TYR A 38 -19.09 -5.15 -12.42
CA TYR A 38 -18.45 -3.89 -12.01
C TYR A 38 -19.45 -2.73 -11.97
N GLU A 39 -20.56 -2.82 -12.71
CA GLU A 39 -21.65 -1.83 -12.67
C GLU A 39 -22.57 -2.02 -11.45
N LYS A 40 -22.79 -3.27 -11.00
CA LYS A 40 -23.77 -3.60 -9.95
C LYS A 40 -23.12 -4.01 -8.62
N ILE A 41 -22.81 -3.01 -7.79
CA ILE A 41 -22.27 -3.18 -6.43
C ILE A 41 -23.28 -3.94 -5.54
N LYS A 42 -22.97 -5.19 -5.19
CA LYS A 42 -23.83 -6.08 -4.38
C LYS A 42 -23.83 -5.75 -2.87
N ASN A 43 -22.78 -5.09 -2.37
CA ASN A 43 -22.52 -4.81 -0.94
C ASN A 43 -22.61 -3.32 -0.58
N SER A 44 -23.37 -2.50 -1.32
CA SER A 44 -23.36 -1.02 -1.22
C SER A 44 -23.74 -0.46 0.16
N ARG A 45 -24.50 -1.19 0.98
CA ARG A 45 -24.82 -0.83 2.38
C ARG A 45 -23.77 -1.27 3.41
N GLY A 46 -22.73 -1.97 2.97
CA GLY A 46 -21.71 -2.60 3.82
C GLY A 46 -20.29 -2.36 3.32
N ILE A 47 -20.04 -1.29 2.58
CA ILE A 47 -18.73 -1.01 1.95
C ILE A 47 -17.58 -0.85 2.96
N TYR A 48 -17.90 -0.54 4.22
CA TYR A 48 -16.96 -0.41 5.34
C TYR A 48 -16.87 -1.69 6.20
N ILE A 49 -17.67 -2.72 5.92
CA ILE A 49 -17.64 -4.01 6.63
C ILE A 49 -16.93 -5.02 5.72
N THR A 50 -15.71 -5.38 6.12
CA THR A 50 -14.82 -6.24 5.33
C THR A 50 -15.15 -7.72 5.50
N SER A 51 -14.53 -8.59 4.70
CA SER A 51 -14.71 -10.05 4.82
C SER A 51 -14.28 -10.61 6.19
N MET A 52 -13.33 -9.94 6.83
CA MET A 52 -12.76 -10.29 8.13
C MET A 52 -13.83 -10.23 9.24
N CYS A 53 -14.82 -9.35 9.10
CA CYS A 53 -15.96 -9.22 10.01
C CYS A 53 -16.91 -10.43 10.01
N TYR A 54 -16.73 -11.40 9.11
CA TYR A 54 -17.56 -12.63 9.01
C TYR A 54 -16.84 -13.90 9.46
N THR A 55 -15.72 -13.77 10.17
CA THR A 55 -14.96 -14.91 10.68
C THR A 55 -15.74 -15.69 11.77
N LYS A 56 -15.46 -16.98 11.94
CA LYS A 56 -16.08 -17.79 13.00
C LYS A 56 -15.49 -17.39 14.36
N THR A 57 -16.34 -16.94 15.28
CA THR A 57 -15.96 -16.59 16.66
C THR A 57 -15.92 -17.79 17.61
N LYS A 58 -16.23 -18.99 17.12
CA LYS A 58 -16.14 -20.25 17.85
C LYS A 58 -15.64 -21.35 16.90
N ASP A 59 -14.65 -22.12 17.33
CA ASP A 59 -14.26 -23.35 16.63
C ASP A 59 -15.26 -24.48 16.91
N GLU A 60 -15.60 -25.22 15.87
CA GLU A 60 -16.63 -26.26 15.91
C GLU A 60 -16.12 -27.57 16.52
N ASN A 61 -14.80 -27.80 16.53
CA ASN A 61 -14.19 -29.04 17.02
C ASN A 61 -13.86 -28.96 18.52
N SER A 62 -13.08 -27.95 18.91
CA SER A 62 -12.63 -27.71 20.29
C SER A 62 -13.66 -26.99 21.16
N ASN A 63 -14.70 -26.42 20.55
CA ASN A 63 -15.63 -25.46 21.17
C ASN A 63 -14.97 -24.16 21.69
N GLN A 64 -13.69 -23.91 21.43
CA GLN A 64 -12.99 -22.70 21.85
C GLN A 64 -13.65 -21.45 21.25
N ILE A 65 -13.89 -20.44 22.09
CA ILE A 65 -14.42 -19.13 21.71
C ILE A 65 -13.27 -18.16 21.55
N SER A 66 -13.28 -17.39 20.46
CA SER A 66 -12.30 -16.36 20.13
C SER A 66 -13.03 -15.11 19.65
N ASN A 67 -12.64 -13.95 20.19
CA ASN A 67 -13.13 -12.64 19.77
C ASN A 67 -12.03 -11.95 18.93
N PRO A 68 -12.08 -11.99 17.59
CA PRO A 68 -11.17 -11.23 16.75
C PRO A 68 -11.60 -9.76 16.56
N CYS A 69 -12.82 -9.39 16.97
CA CYS A 69 -13.36 -8.05 16.83
C CYS A 69 -12.60 -7.01 17.69
N TYR A 70 -11.90 -7.44 18.76
CA TYR A 70 -11.08 -6.52 19.58
C TYR A 70 -9.95 -5.84 18.79
N ALA A 71 -9.52 -6.40 17.66
CA ALA A 71 -8.47 -5.79 16.86
C ALA A 71 -8.94 -4.40 16.36
N CYS A 72 -10.10 -4.34 15.71
CA CYS A 72 -10.63 -3.11 15.12
C CYS A 72 -11.49 -2.28 16.08
N HIS A 73 -12.31 -2.93 16.91
CA HIS A 73 -13.26 -2.26 17.78
C HIS A 73 -12.69 -2.14 19.20
N ILE A 74 -12.46 -0.92 19.67
CA ILE A 74 -11.66 -0.65 20.87
C ILE A 74 -12.31 0.38 21.79
N ASN A 75 -11.84 0.43 23.03
CA ASN A 75 -12.17 1.53 23.93
C ASN A 75 -11.46 2.80 23.46
N GLY A 76 -12.22 3.87 23.20
CA GLY A 76 -11.68 5.17 22.83
C GLY A 76 -10.70 5.69 23.88
N LYS A 77 -9.50 6.05 23.42
CA LYS A 77 -8.40 6.59 24.22
C LYS A 77 -7.63 7.58 23.37
N GLU A 78 -7.24 8.69 23.97
CA GLU A 78 -6.35 9.70 23.38
C GLU A 78 -5.20 9.07 22.56
N PRO A 79 -4.96 9.50 21.31
CA PRO A 79 -5.62 10.62 20.62
C PRO A 79 -7.00 10.30 19.99
N ASN A 80 -7.44 9.04 19.94
CA ASN A 80 -8.70 8.64 19.30
C ASN A 80 -9.79 8.29 20.33
N TYR A 81 -10.66 9.26 20.62
CA TYR A 81 -11.78 9.08 21.57
C TYR A 81 -13.00 8.32 21.01
N ILE A 82 -12.98 7.84 19.76
CA ILE A 82 -14.04 6.97 19.23
C ILE A 82 -14.03 5.65 20.03
N ASN A 83 -15.15 5.34 20.66
CA ASN A 83 -15.35 4.12 21.43
C ASN A 83 -16.48 3.29 20.81
N ASP A 84 -16.13 2.14 20.25
CA ASP A 84 -17.03 1.22 19.56
C ASP A 84 -16.91 -0.22 20.09
N SER A 85 -16.31 -0.40 21.27
CA SER A 85 -16.04 -1.71 21.87
C SER A 85 -17.28 -2.57 22.14
N SER A 86 -18.49 -1.99 22.15
CA SER A 86 -19.76 -2.73 22.16
C SER A 86 -19.92 -3.65 20.93
N LEU A 87 -19.32 -3.31 19.79
CA LEU A 87 -19.32 -4.14 18.57
C LEU A 87 -18.48 -5.42 18.71
N GLN A 88 -17.74 -5.59 19.82
CA GLN A 88 -17.17 -6.89 20.19
C GLN A 88 -18.21 -7.88 20.74
N LEU A 89 -19.38 -7.40 21.18
CA LEU A 89 -20.41 -8.19 21.89
C LEU A 89 -21.61 -8.55 21.00
N GLU A 90 -21.87 -7.78 19.94
CA GLU A 90 -23.02 -7.99 19.03
C GLU A 90 -22.68 -7.76 17.55
N TYR A 91 -23.27 -8.58 16.66
CA TYR A 91 -23.20 -8.39 15.21
C TYR A 91 -24.23 -7.34 14.74
N ASN A 92 -23.92 -6.06 14.96
CA ASN A 92 -24.75 -4.93 14.56
C ASN A 92 -24.55 -4.54 13.07
N PHE A 93 -24.75 -5.50 12.15
CA PHE A 93 -24.68 -5.23 10.70
C PHE A 93 -26.05 -4.86 10.12
N PRO A 94 -26.11 -4.00 9.08
CA PRO A 94 -27.31 -3.82 8.28
C PRO A 94 -27.88 -5.15 7.76
N LYS A 95 -29.21 -5.29 7.81
CA LYS A 95 -29.92 -6.56 7.53
C LYS A 95 -29.51 -7.22 6.21
N GLU A 96 -29.25 -6.44 5.16
CA GLU A 96 -28.88 -6.96 3.84
C GLU A 96 -27.50 -7.63 3.81
N ILE A 97 -26.61 -7.31 4.76
CA ILE A 97 -25.25 -7.86 4.86
C ILE A 97 -25.01 -8.70 6.13
N MET A 98 -26.08 -9.12 6.83
CA MET A 98 -25.98 -10.17 7.87
C MET A 98 -25.48 -11.51 7.31
N LYS A 99 -25.60 -11.73 5.99
CA LYS A 99 -24.98 -12.84 5.27
C LYS A 99 -23.72 -12.35 4.56
N ASN A 100 -22.59 -13.04 4.78
CA ASN A 100 -21.30 -12.74 4.15
C ASN A 100 -21.43 -12.60 2.61
N PRO A 101 -21.16 -11.41 2.02
CA PRO A 101 -21.27 -11.17 0.58
C PRO A 101 -19.99 -11.55 -0.19
N PHE A 102 -18.87 -11.82 0.49
CA PHE A 102 -17.54 -12.00 -0.10
C PHE A 102 -17.31 -13.40 -0.69
N ALA A 103 -18.26 -13.90 -1.49
CA ALA A 103 -18.26 -15.24 -2.08
C ALA A 103 -16.99 -15.57 -2.90
N ASN A 104 -16.27 -14.56 -3.41
CA ASN A 104 -15.01 -14.74 -4.13
C ASN A 104 -13.90 -15.42 -3.29
N LEU A 105 -13.94 -15.30 -1.96
CA LEU A 105 -12.96 -15.91 -1.06
C LEU A 105 -13.13 -17.43 -0.90
N PHE A 106 -14.29 -17.96 -1.30
CA PHE A 106 -14.65 -19.38 -1.18
C PHE A 106 -14.67 -20.10 -2.55
N LYS A 107 -14.08 -19.49 -3.58
CA LYS A 107 -13.89 -20.13 -4.88
C LYS A 107 -12.74 -21.11 -4.80
N ASP A 108 -13.02 -22.38 -5.09
CA ASP A 108 -11.98 -23.36 -5.34
C ASP A 108 -11.11 -22.90 -6.52
N ARG A 109 -9.80 -22.83 -6.28
CA ARG A 109 -8.77 -22.52 -7.28
C ARG A 109 -7.74 -23.65 -7.41
N THR A 110 -7.95 -24.79 -6.76
CA THR A 110 -6.97 -25.90 -6.66
C THR A 110 -6.44 -26.27 -8.04
N LYS A 111 -7.32 -26.59 -8.99
CA LYS A 111 -6.95 -26.91 -10.38
C LYS A 111 -6.25 -25.80 -11.16
N ALA A 112 -6.49 -24.54 -10.80
CA ALA A 112 -5.83 -23.40 -11.43
C ALA A 112 -4.42 -23.19 -10.85
N VAL A 113 -4.21 -23.50 -9.56
CA VAL A 113 -2.90 -23.48 -8.90
C VAL A 113 -2.06 -24.70 -9.29
N GLU A 114 -2.66 -25.89 -9.37
CA GLU A 114 -2.03 -27.13 -9.87
C GLU A 114 -1.50 -27.02 -11.31
N ALA A 115 -2.00 -26.04 -12.08
CA ALA A 115 -1.56 -25.77 -13.45
C ALA A 115 -0.36 -24.80 -13.53
N ILE A 116 -0.03 -24.09 -12.46
CA ILE A 116 1.11 -23.15 -12.42
C ILE A 116 2.38 -23.95 -12.13
N SER A 117 3.37 -23.85 -13.01
CA SER A 117 4.64 -24.59 -12.84
C SER A 117 5.60 -23.90 -11.88
N ASP A 118 6.43 -24.66 -11.15
CA ASP A 118 7.53 -24.12 -10.34
C ASP A 118 8.42 -23.13 -11.14
N SER A 119 8.66 -23.44 -12.42
CA SER A 119 9.38 -22.56 -13.35
C SER A 119 8.68 -21.22 -13.58
N GLU A 120 7.36 -21.21 -13.70
CA GLU A 120 6.56 -19.98 -13.87
C GLU A 120 6.50 -19.17 -12.57
N ILE A 121 6.40 -19.84 -11.41
CA ILE A 121 6.49 -19.20 -10.09
C ILE A 121 7.85 -18.53 -9.92
N LEU A 122 8.94 -19.24 -10.24
CA LEU A 122 10.31 -18.71 -10.16
C LEU A 122 10.54 -17.56 -11.15
N GLU A 123 10.07 -17.67 -12.40
CA GLU A 123 10.15 -16.58 -13.38
C GLU A 123 9.29 -15.37 -12.98
N TYR A 124 8.20 -15.57 -12.24
CA TYR A 124 7.36 -14.49 -11.72
C TYR A 124 8.05 -13.75 -10.55
N VAL A 125 8.48 -14.47 -9.50
CA VAL A 125 9.06 -13.82 -8.30
C VAL A 125 10.44 -13.17 -8.56
N GLN A 126 11.12 -13.53 -9.64
CA GLN A 126 12.38 -12.90 -10.08
C GLN A 126 12.17 -11.58 -10.86
N LYS A 127 10.94 -11.22 -11.22
CA LYS A 127 10.64 -9.94 -11.89
C LYS A 127 10.35 -8.87 -10.85
N SER A 128 11.07 -7.75 -10.92
CA SER A 128 10.69 -6.58 -10.14
C SER A 128 9.36 -6.01 -10.64
N ASN A 129 8.45 -5.77 -9.71
CA ASN A 129 7.22 -5.01 -9.91
C ASN A 129 7.40 -3.49 -9.64
N TYR A 130 8.56 -3.09 -9.09
CA TYR A 130 8.89 -1.70 -8.77
C TYR A 130 9.77 -1.04 -9.83
N PHE A 131 10.78 -1.75 -10.35
CA PHE A 131 11.85 -1.19 -11.18
C PHE A 131 11.90 -1.77 -12.60
N ASP A 132 12.24 -0.92 -13.57
CA ASP A 132 12.55 -1.34 -14.94
C ASP A 132 14.00 -1.88 -15.05
N ARG A 133 14.41 -2.25 -16.28
CA ARG A 133 15.76 -2.78 -16.55
C ARG A 133 16.91 -1.75 -16.42
N LYS A 134 16.61 -0.49 -16.14
CA LYS A 134 17.57 0.59 -15.88
C LYS A 134 17.63 0.97 -14.39
N GLY A 135 16.69 0.48 -13.58
CA GLY A 135 16.49 0.90 -12.18
C GLY A 135 15.50 2.05 -12.00
N GLU A 136 14.76 2.43 -13.04
CA GLU A 136 13.74 3.49 -12.95
C GLU A 136 12.43 2.94 -12.36
N ILE A 137 11.75 3.73 -11.53
CA ILE A 137 10.52 3.28 -10.85
C ILE A 137 9.35 3.25 -11.85
N VAL A 138 8.89 2.03 -12.19
CA VAL A 138 7.93 1.77 -13.30
C VAL A 138 6.65 2.59 -13.14
N LEU A 139 6.08 2.62 -11.93
CA LEU A 139 4.85 3.37 -11.66
C LEU A 139 5.08 4.89 -11.84
N ALA A 140 6.22 5.41 -11.38
CA ALA A 140 6.56 6.83 -11.49
C ALA A 140 6.71 7.30 -12.93
N SER A 141 7.25 6.45 -13.81
CA SER A 141 7.36 6.69 -15.26
C SER A 141 6.03 6.52 -16.02
N SER A 142 5.07 5.78 -15.46
CA SER A 142 3.76 5.53 -16.10
C SER A 142 2.69 6.59 -15.78
N LEU A 143 2.88 7.36 -14.71
CA LEU A 143 1.93 8.40 -14.28
C LEU A 143 2.03 9.65 -15.18
N PRO A 144 0.91 10.24 -15.64
CA PRO A 144 0.90 11.45 -16.46
C PRO A 144 1.73 12.61 -15.88
N ASP A 145 2.29 13.47 -16.72
CA ASP A 145 3.12 14.60 -16.28
C ASP A 145 2.36 15.55 -15.34
N ASP A 146 1.06 15.74 -15.56
CA ASP A 146 0.17 16.58 -14.75
C ASP A 146 -0.44 15.87 -13.52
N TRP A 147 0.04 14.66 -13.18
CA TRP A 147 -0.41 13.91 -12.01
C TRP A 147 -0.20 14.70 -10.71
N ARG A 148 -1.32 15.04 -10.04
CA ARG A 148 -1.36 15.85 -8.82
C ARG A 148 -1.22 15.05 -7.52
N GLY A 149 -1.14 13.72 -7.60
CA GLY A 149 -0.94 12.85 -6.44
C GLY A 149 0.55 12.62 -6.15
N TYR A 150 0.83 11.78 -5.16
CA TYR A 150 2.19 11.25 -4.96
C TYR A 150 2.68 10.53 -6.23
N ARG A 151 3.88 10.88 -6.69
CA ARG A 151 4.64 10.13 -7.70
C ARG A 151 5.75 9.35 -6.95
N PRO A 152 5.83 8.01 -7.07
CA PRO A 152 6.81 7.22 -6.33
C PRO A 152 8.26 7.64 -6.55
N ASP A 153 9.03 7.76 -5.47
CA ASP A 153 10.41 8.24 -5.46
C ASP A 153 11.31 7.53 -4.42
N CYS A 154 10.87 6.41 -3.87
CA CYS A 154 11.66 5.50 -3.02
C CYS A 154 12.36 4.43 -3.87
N TYR A 155 13.65 4.17 -3.63
CA TYR A 155 14.45 3.18 -4.36
C TYR A 155 14.70 1.89 -3.57
N TYR A 156 14.17 1.78 -2.35
CA TYR A 156 14.37 0.65 -1.43
C TYR A 156 15.85 0.30 -1.19
N ASN A 157 16.72 1.31 -1.32
CA ASN A 157 18.18 1.24 -1.29
C ASN A 157 18.66 1.86 0.03
N PHE A 158 18.36 1.16 1.13
CA PHE A 158 18.55 1.65 2.49
C PHE A 158 20.00 1.51 2.97
N ASP A 159 20.50 2.51 3.70
CA ASP A 159 21.73 2.39 4.48
C ASP A 159 21.51 1.78 5.88
N ASP A 160 22.60 1.57 6.63
CA ASP A 160 22.61 0.92 7.96
C ASP A 160 21.71 1.61 9.01
N GLU A 161 21.32 2.88 8.80
CA GLU A 161 20.40 3.62 9.68
C GLU A 161 18.95 3.62 9.17
N GLY A 162 18.69 2.93 8.07
CA GLY A 162 17.39 2.71 7.43
C GLY A 162 17.00 3.78 6.40
N PHE A 163 17.91 4.65 5.96
CA PHE A 163 17.58 5.74 5.04
C PHE A 163 17.80 5.35 3.57
N ASP A 164 16.77 5.55 2.74
CA ASP A 164 16.77 5.26 1.30
C ASP A 164 17.58 6.29 0.50
N ARG A 165 18.22 5.82 -0.57
CA ARG A 165 19.09 6.63 -1.43
C ARG A 165 18.79 6.42 -2.91
N ASP A 166 18.73 7.52 -3.66
CA ASP A 166 18.60 7.49 -5.12
C ASP A 166 19.81 6.82 -5.79
N PRO A 167 19.74 6.49 -7.10
CA PRO A 167 20.86 5.87 -7.83
C PRO A 167 22.14 6.72 -7.93
N LYS A 168 22.13 7.98 -7.45
CA LYS A 168 23.30 8.86 -7.33
C LYS A 168 23.90 8.87 -5.92
N GLY A 169 23.25 8.23 -4.96
CA GLY A 169 23.64 8.15 -3.55
C GLY A 169 23.04 9.23 -2.65
N SER A 170 22.15 10.08 -3.17
CA SER A 170 21.48 11.15 -2.42
C SER A 170 20.27 10.61 -1.66
N TYR A 171 20.02 11.10 -0.44
CA TYR A 171 18.88 10.65 0.36
C TYR A 171 17.53 11.10 -0.23
N THR A 172 16.56 10.18 -0.28
CA THR A 172 15.17 10.45 -0.77
C THR A 172 14.22 10.94 0.33
N LEU A 173 14.75 11.05 1.54
CA LEU A 173 14.06 11.22 2.83
C LEU A 173 13.14 10.05 3.24
N TRP A 174 12.99 8.99 2.45
CA TRP A 174 12.32 7.79 2.92
C TRP A 174 13.20 7.06 3.94
N ARG A 175 12.58 6.59 5.03
CA ARG A 175 13.24 5.78 6.05
C ARG A 175 12.40 4.56 6.41
N ALA A 176 13.01 3.38 6.38
CA ALA A 176 12.42 2.16 6.92
C ALA A 176 12.39 2.23 8.46
N PHE A 177 11.30 1.77 9.09
CA PHE A 177 11.19 1.73 10.54
C PHE A 177 10.58 0.42 11.05
N ARG A 178 10.95 0.02 12.27
CA ARG A 178 10.39 -1.18 12.92
C ARG A 178 9.09 -0.81 13.63
N TYR A 179 8.00 -1.46 13.21
CA TYR A 179 6.69 -1.39 13.84
C TYR A 179 6.35 -2.74 14.49
N TYR A 180 5.37 -2.75 15.39
CA TYR A 180 4.75 -4.00 15.82
C TYR A 180 3.61 -4.33 14.83
N PRO A 181 3.62 -5.48 14.15
CA PRO A 181 2.63 -5.78 13.13
C PRO A 181 1.24 -5.89 13.75
N PHE A 182 0.31 -5.07 13.23
CA PHE A 182 -1.08 -5.10 13.65
C PHE A 182 -1.76 -6.37 13.12
N LEU A 183 -2.64 -6.96 13.94
CA LEU A 183 -3.30 -8.23 13.66
C LEU A 183 -4.12 -8.13 12.37
N GLY A 184 -3.68 -8.88 11.35
CA GLY A 184 -4.35 -8.94 10.05
C GLY A 184 -3.64 -8.23 8.89
N THR A 185 -2.51 -7.56 9.10
CA THR A 185 -1.72 -6.95 8.00
C THR A 185 -1.23 -7.94 6.92
N PHE A 186 -1.41 -9.25 7.14
CA PHE A 186 -1.08 -10.36 6.24
C PHE A 186 -2.34 -11.02 5.67
N TRP A 187 -3.02 -10.38 4.71
CA TRP A 187 -4.16 -10.98 3.99
C TRP A 187 -3.88 -11.04 2.48
N PRO A 188 -4.13 -12.18 1.79
CA PRO A 188 -3.88 -12.30 0.35
C PRO A 188 -4.61 -11.29 -0.55
N THR A 189 -5.65 -10.63 -0.03
CA THR A 189 -6.37 -9.53 -0.71
C THR A 189 -5.78 -8.14 -0.50
N ASN A 190 -4.91 -7.98 0.50
CA ASN A 190 -4.38 -6.70 0.95
C ASN A 190 -2.86 -6.58 0.69
N GLY A 191 -2.21 -7.69 0.32
CA GLY A 191 -0.76 -7.80 0.20
C GLY A 191 -0.09 -8.25 1.50
N SER A 192 1.23 -8.44 1.43
CA SER A 192 2.10 -8.27 2.60
C SER A 192 2.42 -6.76 2.66
N THR A 193 2.13 -6.12 3.78
CA THR A 193 2.36 -4.68 3.97
C THR A 193 3.54 -4.45 4.93
N ASP A 194 4.62 -5.20 4.72
CA ASP A 194 5.76 -5.26 5.64
C ASP A 194 6.79 -4.14 5.41
N ASP A 195 6.89 -3.64 4.18
CA ASP A 195 7.77 -2.52 3.80
C ASP A 195 7.17 -1.16 4.20
N VAL A 196 7.02 -0.93 5.52
CA VAL A 196 6.48 0.32 6.07
C VAL A 196 7.59 1.37 6.19
N LEU A 197 7.45 2.42 5.38
CA LEU A 197 8.39 3.55 5.31
C LEU A 197 7.75 4.83 5.82
N ILE A 198 8.54 5.69 6.45
CA ILE A 198 8.15 7.05 6.83
C ILE A 198 8.96 8.08 6.05
N ARG A 199 8.32 9.18 5.69
CA ARG A 199 8.96 10.40 5.21
C ARG A 199 8.24 11.60 5.81
N LEU A 200 8.97 12.55 6.38
CA LEU A 200 8.43 13.86 6.76
C LEU A 200 8.64 14.87 5.61
N ASP A 201 8.05 16.05 5.72
CA ASP A 201 8.37 17.14 4.79
C ASP A 201 9.86 17.54 4.88
N LYS A 202 10.41 18.11 3.81
CA LYS A 202 11.81 18.54 3.75
C LYS A 202 12.21 19.49 4.87
N ALA A 203 11.30 20.35 5.31
CA ALA A 203 11.53 21.28 6.42
C ALA A 203 11.88 20.58 7.76
N PHE A 204 11.61 19.28 7.91
CA PHE A 204 12.04 18.47 9.07
C PHE A 204 13.43 17.84 8.88
N SER A 205 14.09 18.07 7.76
CA SER A 205 15.41 17.53 7.39
C SER A 205 16.44 18.59 6.99
N GLU A 206 16.04 19.86 7.01
CA GLU A 206 16.83 21.01 6.60
C GLU A 206 17.36 21.80 7.82
N ASP A 207 18.53 22.40 7.68
CA ASP A 207 19.12 23.30 8.67
C ASP A 207 18.67 24.76 8.48
N ASN A 208 19.27 25.70 9.23
CA ASN A 208 19.01 27.15 9.08
C ASN A 208 19.49 27.73 7.73
N SER A 209 20.22 26.96 6.91
CA SER A 209 20.70 27.29 5.58
C SER A 209 19.81 26.71 4.47
N SER A 210 18.79 25.91 4.83
CA SER A 210 18.03 25.02 3.93
C SER A 210 18.86 23.91 3.27
N ASP A 211 19.99 23.52 3.88
CA ASP A 211 20.78 22.34 3.49
C ASP A 211 20.34 21.10 4.31
N PHE A 212 20.45 19.91 3.72
CA PHE A 212 20.04 18.67 4.38
C PHE A 212 20.98 18.25 5.51
N ASP A 213 20.44 18.09 6.73
CA ASP A 213 21.12 17.51 7.89
C ASP A 213 20.40 16.22 8.36
N LYS A 214 21.15 15.12 8.33
CA LYS A 214 20.64 13.80 8.73
C LYS A 214 20.37 13.68 10.23
N GLU A 215 21.13 14.34 11.09
CA GLU A 215 20.91 14.31 12.54
C GLU A 215 19.69 15.16 12.94
N ILE A 216 19.44 16.31 12.28
CA ILE A 216 18.15 17.03 12.37
C ILE A 216 17.01 16.10 11.96
N TYR A 217 17.14 15.41 10.82
CA TYR A 217 16.07 14.52 10.34
C TYR A 217 15.83 13.32 11.27
N LYS A 218 16.89 12.72 11.82
CA LYS A 218 16.82 11.67 12.84
C LYS A 218 16.14 12.14 14.12
N LEU A 219 16.41 13.36 14.56
CA LEU A 219 15.79 13.96 15.74
C LEU A 219 14.29 14.20 15.52
N ASN A 220 13.89 14.81 14.40
CA ASN A 220 12.47 15.04 14.09
C ASN A 220 11.69 13.72 13.95
N LEU A 221 12.28 12.69 13.36
CA LEU A 221 11.69 11.34 13.34
C LEU A 221 11.54 10.73 14.74
N ALA A 222 12.45 11.00 15.67
CA ALA A 222 12.35 10.54 17.06
C ALA A 222 11.27 11.31 17.85
N ILE A 223 11.08 12.60 17.59
CA ILE A 223 9.96 13.39 18.13
C ILE A 223 8.63 12.80 17.65
N VAL A 224 8.50 12.48 16.35
CA VAL A 224 7.32 11.79 15.81
C VAL A 224 7.12 10.41 16.47
N GLU A 225 8.19 9.65 16.71
CA GLU A 225 8.12 8.38 17.44
C GLU A 225 7.58 8.57 18.88
N ALA A 226 8.03 9.59 19.59
CA ALA A 226 7.60 9.90 20.95
C ALA A 226 6.12 10.29 21.03
N VAL A 227 5.67 11.16 20.12
CA VAL A 227 4.26 11.59 19.99
C VAL A 227 3.36 10.40 19.66
N VAL A 228 3.73 9.57 18.69
CA VAL A 228 2.93 8.39 18.28
C VAL A 228 2.87 7.33 19.39
N LYS A 229 3.92 7.20 20.23
CA LYS A 229 3.95 6.25 21.35
C LYS A 229 3.41 6.82 22.67
N GLY A 230 3.15 8.13 22.75
CA GLY A 230 2.72 8.83 23.96
C GLY A 230 3.72 8.72 25.12
N LYS A 231 5.02 8.70 24.82
CA LYS A 231 6.11 8.55 25.81
C LYS A 231 7.48 8.92 25.25
N ASP A 232 8.42 9.20 26.15
CA ASP A 232 9.83 9.44 25.88
C ASP A 232 10.48 8.30 25.05
N VAL A 233 11.43 8.67 24.19
CA VAL A 233 12.21 7.74 23.34
C VAL A 233 13.69 7.79 23.68
N ASN A 234 14.34 6.62 23.72
CA ASN A 234 15.77 6.52 24.03
C ASN A 234 16.61 6.78 22.77
N LEU A 235 17.28 7.94 22.74
CA LEU A 235 18.24 8.28 21.68
C LEU A 235 19.57 7.57 21.90
N SER A 236 20.26 7.19 20.82
CA SER A 236 21.54 6.45 20.88
C SER A 236 22.73 7.30 21.33
N LYS A 237 22.56 8.62 21.39
CA LYS A 237 23.53 9.62 21.88
C LYS A 237 22.74 10.73 22.57
N ALA A 238 23.39 11.44 23.51
CA ALA A 238 22.85 12.69 24.04
C ALA A 238 22.76 13.75 22.93
N VAL A 239 21.70 14.59 22.98
CA VAL A 239 21.47 15.68 22.04
C VAL A 239 21.99 16.98 22.64
N ASP A 240 22.67 17.77 21.81
CA ASP A 240 23.15 19.10 22.16
C ASP A 240 22.13 20.14 21.69
N GLU A 241 21.16 20.44 22.55
CA GLU A 241 20.04 21.35 22.31
C GLU A 241 20.48 22.76 21.89
N SER A 242 21.69 23.18 22.28
CA SER A 242 22.25 24.49 21.92
C SER A 242 22.44 24.70 20.42
N LYS A 243 22.54 23.60 19.65
CA LYS A 243 22.64 23.62 18.18
C LYS A 243 21.32 23.90 17.46
N TYR A 244 20.20 23.59 18.11
CA TYR A 244 18.87 23.67 17.53
C TYR A 244 18.06 24.86 18.07
N GLY A 245 18.54 25.50 19.14
CA GLY A 245 17.89 26.67 19.74
C GLY A 245 16.57 26.35 20.46
N VAL A 246 16.30 25.06 20.71
CA VAL A 246 15.08 24.54 21.33
C VAL A 246 15.45 23.49 22.38
N ASP A 247 14.77 23.58 23.51
CA ASP A 247 14.78 22.59 24.59
C ASP A 247 13.78 21.47 24.20
N LEU A 248 14.30 20.25 24.07
CA LEU A 248 13.60 19.10 23.48
C LEU A 248 12.97 18.20 24.54
N ASN A 249 13.11 18.55 25.83
CA ASN A 249 12.68 17.74 26.97
C ASN A 249 11.62 18.43 27.86
N GLN A 250 11.07 19.57 27.40
CA GLN A 250 9.97 20.29 28.06
C GLN A 250 8.70 19.44 28.23
N LYS A 251 7.94 19.74 29.28
CA LYS A 251 6.73 19.01 29.72
C LYS A 251 5.59 19.97 30.05
#